data_AF-T0K728-F1
#
_entry.id   AF-T0K728-F1
#
_cell.length_a   1.000
_cell.length_b   1.000
_cell.length_c   1.000
_cell.angle_alpha   90.00
_cell.angle_beta   90.00
_cell.angle_gamma   90.00
#
_symmetry.space_group_name_H-M   'P 1'
#
loop_
_entity.id
_entity.type
_entity.pdbx_description
1 polymer ?
#
loop_
_entity_poly.entity_id
_entity_poly.type
_entity_poly.pdbx_seq_one_letter_code
_entity_poly.pdbx_strand_id
1 'polypeptide(L)'
;MLNPRIYLEDCLRYGHAALWASGMPWAIVNAAIRGPAFEYVVSDACVAHWTSRTNLAWRNEDDPDRKEIKCPSCAATISVPWTTCGQEEGHQGSHRPGLSGSGLADGHLSQTCPCTFTITHQALRTAKFLADIQASIKQGHAMPGTILDLQSGVPNLLLSASSSSTSSPIPDQLFPSHLARRGLLSPVLSLLTPDSPTPASITAVRDVMEETFTGKFADPKNLREVMSRHGHKKVTEFRLSLEGRRQTRKMMSRYWENSGLLGIDLVGCVMRQGVFTEKMCKINWLSLPTAQKTMTALLTKYTRFMTIVSLASSTKDRVAVPTVDVDLAWHTHQLSPRSYYDYTIAETAAFVDHNDKVDEDKLSTAFEWTCKTYQERFGEVYSECKCWYCETVRVMALPATKMFGSGKEEKLLEAWHSSPKAKNVPIPPSAESAHVSSHPAVHTNETTSRRAHTRPLRLDYRNRLEETHSKARKRANKTFKADQGKRMGPRGEDTASFWGKEVLVQGPWAASLAATTTSEMYPSPPGFSAWFGGKSGCAGFAGA
;
A
#
# COMPACT_ATOMS: atom_id res chain seq x y z
N MET A 1 5.63 -4.24 10.34
CA MET A 1 4.23 -3.77 10.31
C MET A 1 4.03 -3.15 8.95
N LEU A 2 3.06 -3.62 8.16
CA LEU A 2 2.91 -3.22 6.74
C LEU A 2 2.01 -2.00 6.57
N ASN A 3 0.93 -1.92 7.36
CA ASN A 3 0.07 -0.76 7.43
C ASN A 3 -0.35 -0.54 8.89
N PRO A 4 0.02 0.59 9.52
CA PRO A 4 -0.14 0.82 10.95
C PRO A 4 -1.61 0.95 11.37
N ARG A 5 -2.45 1.62 10.57
CA ARG A 5 -3.88 1.82 10.85
C ARG A 5 -4.66 0.51 10.72
N ILE A 6 -4.45 -0.26 9.65
CA ILE A 6 -5.10 -1.56 9.46
C ILE A 6 -4.68 -2.53 10.56
N TYR A 7 -3.39 -2.57 10.90
CA TYR A 7 -2.90 -3.46 11.94
C TYR A 7 -3.51 -3.14 13.32
N LEU A 8 -3.62 -1.86 13.68
CA LEU A 8 -4.34 -1.43 14.88
C LEU A 8 -5.80 -1.88 14.83
N GLU A 9 -6.49 -1.65 13.71
CA GLU A 9 -7.90 -2.00 13.55
C GLU A 9 -8.14 -3.52 13.66
N ASP A 10 -7.32 -4.35 13.01
CA ASP A 10 -7.42 -5.80 13.13
C ASP A 10 -7.14 -6.26 14.57
N CYS A 11 -6.15 -5.67 15.26
CA CYS A 11 -5.91 -5.98 16.67
C CYS A 11 -7.09 -5.61 17.57
N LEU A 12 -7.76 -4.48 17.31
CA LEU A 12 -8.98 -4.10 18.02
C LEU A 12 -10.13 -5.08 17.75
N ARG A 13 -10.31 -5.48 16.48
CA ARG A 13 -11.39 -6.42 16.07
C ARG A 13 -11.25 -7.80 16.69
N TYR A 14 -10.02 -8.29 16.83
CA TYR A 14 -9.74 -9.65 17.34
C TYR A 14 -9.30 -9.67 18.82
N GLY A 15 -9.32 -8.55 19.52
CA GLY A 15 -8.95 -8.50 20.95
C GLY A 15 -7.45 -8.68 21.22
N HIS A 16 -6.58 -8.32 20.29
CA HIS A 16 -5.13 -8.48 20.35
C HIS A 16 -4.39 -7.19 20.75
N ALA A 17 -4.94 -6.42 21.70
CA ALA A 17 -4.32 -5.19 22.18
C ALA A 17 -2.90 -5.40 22.75
N ALA A 18 -2.67 -6.51 23.45
CA ALA A 18 -1.36 -6.87 23.98
C ALA A 18 -0.33 -7.13 22.87
N LEU A 19 -0.74 -7.79 21.77
CA LEU A 19 0.12 -8.03 20.62
C LEU A 19 0.52 -6.70 19.97
N TRP A 20 -0.45 -5.82 19.74
CA TRP A 20 -0.19 -4.50 19.17
C TRP A 20 0.78 -3.68 20.04
N ALA A 21 0.58 -3.69 21.36
CA ALA A 21 1.42 -2.93 22.29
C ALA A 21 2.84 -3.48 22.43
N SER A 22 3.03 -4.79 22.25
CA SER A 22 4.34 -5.46 22.47
C SER A 22 5.35 -5.15 21.36
N GLY A 23 4.89 -4.93 20.13
CA GLY A 23 5.77 -4.70 18.97
C GLY A 23 6.67 -5.88 18.61
N MET A 24 7.67 -5.63 17.77
CA MET A 24 8.61 -6.65 17.31
C MET A 24 9.59 -7.04 18.42
N PRO A 25 9.82 -8.34 18.67
CA PRO A 25 10.73 -8.81 19.73
C PRO A 25 12.20 -8.70 19.28
N TRP A 26 12.71 -7.48 19.13
CA TRP A 26 14.03 -7.20 18.55
C TRP A 26 15.19 -7.94 19.22
N ALA A 27 15.17 -8.10 20.55
CA ALA A 27 16.20 -8.84 21.26
C ALA A 27 16.26 -10.33 20.82
N ILE A 28 15.10 -10.95 20.61
CA ILE A 28 14.99 -12.35 20.17
C ILE A 28 15.45 -12.46 18.71
N VAL A 29 15.00 -11.55 17.85
CA VAL A 29 15.40 -11.50 16.43
C VAL A 29 16.92 -11.33 16.31
N ASN A 30 17.49 -10.39 17.05
CA ASN A 30 18.93 -10.12 17.02
C ASN A 30 19.74 -11.34 17.51
N ALA A 31 19.27 -12.06 18.54
CA ALA A 31 19.94 -13.28 19.01
C ALA A 31 19.92 -14.44 18.00
N ALA A 32 18.96 -14.42 17.06
CA ALA A 32 18.83 -15.40 15.99
C ALA A 32 19.64 -15.06 14.73
N ILE A 33 20.25 -13.87 14.65
CA ILE A 33 21.08 -13.46 13.51
C ILE A 33 22.56 -13.57 13.90
N ARG A 34 23.34 -14.36 13.16
CA ARG A 34 24.72 -14.71 13.52
C ARG A 34 25.71 -14.47 12.38
N GLY A 35 26.98 -14.31 12.76
CA GLY A 35 28.10 -14.21 11.84
C GLY A 35 28.14 -12.93 11.00
N PRO A 36 29.22 -12.72 10.24
CA PRO A 36 29.37 -11.56 9.37
C PRO A 36 28.41 -11.57 8.17
N ALA A 37 27.82 -12.73 7.85
CA ALA A 37 26.88 -12.90 6.75
C ALA A 37 25.40 -12.71 7.17
N PHE A 38 25.13 -12.33 8.43
CA PHE A 38 23.77 -12.17 8.96
C PHE A 38 22.89 -13.42 8.79
N GLU A 39 23.46 -14.59 9.05
CA GLU A 39 22.76 -15.87 8.93
C GLU A 39 21.64 -15.97 9.97
N TYR A 40 20.44 -16.35 9.54
CA TYR A 40 19.31 -16.59 10.42
C TYR A 40 19.34 -18.04 10.93
N VAL A 41 19.69 -18.21 12.21
CA VAL A 41 19.89 -19.52 12.83
C VAL A 41 19.04 -19.62 14.10
N VAL A 42 18.21 -20.66 14.17
CA VAL A 42 17.35 -20.98 15.32
C VAL A 42 17.67 -22.38 15.86
N SER A 43 17.23 -22.68 17.09
CA SER A 43 17.40 -24.01 17.68
C SER A 43 16.38 -25.02 17.16
N ASP A 44 16.72 -26.31 17.17
CA ASP A 44 15.80 -27.40 16.82
C ASP A 44 14.54 -27.38 17.70
N ALA A 45 14.67 -26.98 18.96
CA ALA A 45 13.52 -26.80 19.86
C ALA A 45 12.57 -25.69 19.37
N CYS A 46 13.10 -24.61 18.79
CA CYS A 46 12.30 -23.54 18.21
C CYS A 46 11.54 -24.04 16.97
N VAL A 47 12.24 -24.78 16.10
CA VAL A 47 11.66 -25.44 14.91
C VAL A 47 10.54 -26.40 15.31
N ALA A 48 10.79 -27.31 16.25
CA ALA A 48 9.80 -28.26 16.74
C ALA A 48 8.59 -27.56 17.39
N HIS A 49 8.83 -26.52 18.18
CA HIS A 49 7.77 -25.73 18.79
C HIS A 49 6.91 -25.01 17.73
N TRP A 50 7.52 -24.42 16.70
CA TRP A 50 6.78 -23.83 15.58
C TRP A 50 5.85 -24.86 14.94
N THR A 51 6.40 -25.98 14.47
CA THR A 51 5.64 -27.02 13.77
C THR A 51 4.52 -27.58 14.64
N SER A 52 4.77 -27.83 15.92
CA SER A 52 3.74 -28.34 16.83
C SER A 52 2.56 -27.38 17.03
N ARG A 53 2.79 -26.06 17.00
CA ARG A 53 1.74 -25.06 17.23
C ARG A 53 1.00 -24.65 15.97
N THR A 54 1.68 -24.63 14.83
CA THR A 54 1.12 -24.10 13.58
C THR A 54 0.65 -25.21 12.65
N ASN A 55 1.17 -26.43 12.83
CA ASN A 55 1.05 -27.52 11.86
C ASN A 55 1.60 -27.14 10.48
N LEU A 56 2.60 -26.25 10.45
CA LEU A 56 3.32 -25.82 9.24
C LEU A 56 4.80 -26.22 9.37
N ALA A 57 5.42 -26.46 8.22
CA ALA A 57 6.86 -26.62 8.19
C ALA A 57 7.58 -25.32 8.59
N TRP A 58 8.83 -25.43 9.04
CA TRP A 58 9.63 -24.26 9.38
C TRP A 58 10.04 -23.48 8.13
N ARG A 59 10.43 -24.20 7.07
CA ARG A 59 10.60 -23.63 5.74
C ARG A 59 9.30 -23.85 4.99
N ASN A 60 8.75 -22.78 4.43
CA ASN A 60 7.52 -22.85 3.64
C ASN A 60 7.66 -23.68 2.35
N GLU A 61 8.89 -23.91 1.91
CA GLU A 61 9.26 -24.78 0.78
C GLU A 61 9.09 -26.28 1.11
N ASP A 62 9.01 -26.64 2.39
CA ASP A 62 8.73 -28.00 2.86
C ASP A 62 7.23 -28.23 3.15
N ASP A 63 6.37 -27.22 3.00
CA ASP A 63 4.92 -27.37 3.15
C ASP A 63 4.32 -28.14 1.96
N PRO A 64 3.17 -28.82 2.13
CA PRO A 64 2.50 -29.52 1.04
C PRO A 64 2.17 -28.60 -0.15
N ASP A 65 2.27 -29.15 -1.35
CA ASP A 65 1.93 -28.49 -2.62
C ASP A 65 0.41 -28.23 -2.80
N ARG A 66 -0.41 -28.74 -1.88
CA ARG A 66 -1.87 -28.57 -1.84
C ARG A 66 -2.33 -27.98 -0.53
N LYS A 67 -3.40 -27.18 -0.61
CA LYS A 67 -4.06 -26.54 0.53
C LYS A 67 -5.53 -26.92 0.60
N GLU A 68 -5.99 -27.21 1.81
CA GLU A 68 -7.42 -27.36 2.09
C GLU A 68 -8.10 -26.00 2.22
N ILE A 69 -9.20 -25.82 1.49
CA ILE A 69 -10.07 -24.65 1.57
C ILE A 69 -11.53 -25.07 1.76
N LYS A 70 -12.38 -24.16 2.25
CA LYS A 70 -13.82 -24.39 2.42
C LYS A 70 -14.57 -23.83 1.22
N CYS A 71 -15.51 -24.61 0.66
CA CYS A 71 -16.42 -24.14 -0.37
C CYS A 71 -17.30 -23.00 0.17
N PRO A 72 -17.33 -21.81 -0.47
CA PRO A 72 -18.21 -20.71 -0.06
C PRO A 72 -19.70 -21.03 -0.02
N SER A 73 -20.14 -22.03 -0.79
CA SER A 73 -21.55 -22.38 -0.92
C SER A 73 -22.00 -23.44 0.10
N CYS A 74 -21.35 -24.61 0.11
CA CYS A 74 -21.76 -25.75 0.95
C CYS A 74 -20.85 -26.02 2.16
N ALA A 75 -19.77 -25.23 2.35
CA ALA A 75 -18.76 -25.41 3.40
C ALA A 75 -17.97 -26.73 3.37
N ALA A 76 -18.09 -27.55 2.31
CA ALA A 76 -17.26 -28.74 2.13
C ALA A 76 -15.78 -28.37 2.06
N THR A 77 -14.91 -29.19 2.65
CA THR A 77 -13.45 -29.06 2.49
C THR A 77 -13.04 -29.57 1.12
N ILE A 78 -12.24 -28.79 0.39
CA ILE A 78 -11.68 -29.17 -0.90
C ILE A 78 -10.17 -28.97 -0.83
N SER A 79 -9.41 -29.97 -1.26
CA SER A 79 -7.97 -29.83 -1.43
C SER A 79 -7.67 -29.25 -2.81
N VAL A 80 -6.88 -28.18 -2.87
CA VAL A 80 -6.58 -27.38 -4.07
C VAL A 80 -5.06 -27.21 -4.17
N PRO A 81 -4.42 -27.45 -5.33
CA PRO A 81 -3.00 -27.17 -5.48
C PRO A 81 -2.69 -25.69 -5.29
N TRP A 82 -1.53 -25.36 -4.74
CA TRP A 82 -1.07 -23.98 -4.66
C TRP A 82 -0.92 -23.36 -6.05
N THR A 83 -0.31 -24.08 -6.98
CA THR A 83 -0.17 -23.63 -8.36
C THR A 83 -0.33 -24.82 -9.29
N THR A 84 -0.92 -24.58 -10.45
CA THR A 84 -0.85 -25.49 -11.60
C THR A 84 0.12 -24.96 -12.66
N CYS A 85 0.79 -23.85 -12.39
CA CYS A 85 1.88 -23.32 -13.22
C CYS A 85 3.19 -23.98 -12.83
N GLY A 86 4.02 -24.30 -13.82
CA GLY A 86 5.36 -24.84 -13.61
C GLY A 86 5.52 -26.26 -14.15
N GLN A 87 6.74 -26.76 -14.04
CA GLN A 87 7.14 -28.10 -14.42
C GLN A 87 7.93 -28.72 -13.28
N GLU A 88 7.99 -30.04 -13.27
CA GLU A 88 8.87 -30.75 -12.33
C GLU A 88 10.32 -30.29 -12.50
N GLU A 89 11.04 -30.28 -11.38
CA GLU A 89 12.45 -29.93 -11.35
C GLU A 89 13.23 -30.87 -12.28
N GLY A 90 13.98 -30.30 -13.24
CA GLY A 90 14.73 -31.06 -14.24
C GLY A 90 13.94 -31.46 -15.49
N HIS A 91 12.74 -30.91 -15.73
CA HIS A 91 12.02 -31.13 -16.99
C HIS A 91 12.86 -30.76 -18.23
N GLN A 92 13.12 -31.75 -19.09
CA GLN A 92 13.91 -31.61 -20.32
C GLN A 92 13.07 -31.33 -21.57
N GLY A 93 11.75 -31.29 -21.45
CA GLY A 93 10.85 -31.09 -22.59
C GLY A 93 10.86 -29.65 -23.12
N SER A 94 10.41 -29.49 -24.37
CA SER A 94 10.31 -28.19 -25.04
C SER A 94 9.06 -27.40 -24.67
N HIS A 95 8.07 -28.05 -24.07
CA HIS A 95 6.85 -27.40 -23.61
C HIS A 95 7.19 -26.43 -22.49
N ARG A 96 6.73 -25.19 -22.58
CA ARG A 96 6.82 -24.22 -21.49
C ARG A 96 5.39 -23.88 -21.08
N PRO A 97 4.86 -24.44 -19.98
CA PRO A 97 3.56 -24.01 -19.50
C PRO A 97 3.62 -22.51 -19.28
N GLY A 98 2.57 -21.82 -19.73
CA GLY A 98 2.45 -20.38 -19.52
C GLY A 98 2.40 -20.02 -18.04
N LEU A 99 2.23 -18.73 -17.77
CA LEU A 99 2.05 -18.22 -16.40
C LEU A 99 0.57 -18.24 -15.95
N SER A 100 -0.28 -18.97 -16.68
CA SER A 100 -1.72 -19.01 -16.48
C SER A 100 -2.08 -20.36 -15.85
N GLY A 101 -2.54 -20.32 -14.61
CA GLY A 101 -2.89 -21.50 -13.83
C GLY A 101 -4.19 -21.35 -13.08
N SER A 102 -4.64 -22.45 -12.46
CA SER A 102 -5.94 -22.60 -11.80
C SER A 102 -5.84 -23.03 -10.34
N GLY A 103 -4.63 -23.03 -9.78
CA GLY A 103 -4.36 -23.24 -8.36
C GLY A 103 -4.70 -22.03 -7.50
N LEU A 104 -4.55 -22.17 -6.19
CA LEU A 104 -4.91 -21.15 -5.19
C LEU A 104 -4.07 -19.88 -5.28
N ALA A 105 -2.79 -20.00 -5.64
CA ALA A 105 -1.86 -18.87 -5.82
C ALA A 105 -1.89 -18.30 -7.24
N ASP A 106 -2.49 -19.02 -8.20
CA ASP A 106 -2.55 -18.58 -9.59
C ASP A 106 -3.63 -17.50 -9.81
N GLY A 107 -3.49 -16.74 -10.90
CA GLY A 107 -4.42 -15.68 -11.26
C GLY A 107 -5.86 -16.14 -11.53
N HIS A 108 -6.02 -17.34 -12.10
CA HIS A 108 -7.31 -17.86 -12.57
C HIS A 108 -7.79 -19.07 -11.79
N LEU A 109 -7.67 -19.04 -10.46
CA LEU A 109 -8.24 -20.07 -9.57
C LEU A 109 -9.63 -20.48 -10.06
N SER A 110 -9.77 -21.76 -10.36
CA SER A 110 -11.01 -22.37 -10.80
C SER A 110 -11.06 -23.81 -10.30
N GLN A 111 -11.87 -24.04 -9.27
CA GLN A 111 -12.03 -25.36 -8.65
C GLN A 111 -13.51 -25.66 -8.44
N THR A 112 -14.00 -26.73 -9.04
CA THR A 112 -15.41 -27.12 -8.93
C THR A 112 -15.63 -27.98 -7.68
N CYS A 113 -16.55 -27.55 -6.84
CA CYS A 113 -16.99 -28.32 -5.68
C CYS A 113 -17.97 -29.45 -6.09
N PRO A 114 -18.06 -30.56 -5.33
CA PRO A 114 -19.14 -31.54 -5.51
C PRO A 114 -20.56 -30.96 -5.49
N CYS A 115 -20.78 -29.82 -4.82
CA CYS A 115 -22.05 -29.08 -4.87
C CYS A 115 -22.22 -28.22 -6.14
N THR A 116 -21.42 -28.48 -7.18
CA THR A 116 -21.34 -27.79 -8.48
C THR A 116 -20.89 -26.32 -8.44
N PHE A 117 -20.74 -25.71 -7.26
CA PHE A 117 -20.20 -24.36 -7.13
C PHE A 117 -18.73 -24.26 -7.58
N THR A 118 -18.44 -23.31 -8.47
CA THR A 118 -17.06 -23.02 -8.91
C THR A 118 -16.40 -22.00 -7.97
N ILE A 119 -15.36 -22.44 -7.28
CA ILE A 119 -14.55 -21.60 -6.40
C ILE A 119 -13.56 -20.80 -7.24
N THR A 120 -13.66 -19.48 -7.12
CA THR A 120 -12.76 -18.50 -7.73
C THR A 120 -12.27 -17.51 -6.69
N HIS A 121 -11.23 -16.73 -7.00
CA HIS A 121 -10.77 -15.64 -6.13
C HIS A 121 -11.87 -14.62 -5.82
N GLN A 122 -12.75 -14.33 -6.80
CA GLN A 122 -13.87 -13.42 -6.59
C GLN A 122 -14.92 -14.01 -5.63
N ALA A 123 -15.19 -15.31 -5.75
CA ALA A 123 -16.08 -16.00 -4.82
C ALA A 123 -15.51 -16.02 -3.40
N LEU A 124 -14.20 -16.24 -3.22
CA LEU A 124 -13.54 -16.21 -1.92
C LEU A 124 -13.59 -14.82 -1.26
N ARG A 125 -13.43 -13.74 -2.03
CA ARG A 125 -13.58 -12.35 -1.52
C ARG A 125 -15.02 -12.08 -1.07
N THR A 126 -16.01 -12.50 -1.85
CA THR A 126 -17.44 -12.42 -1.48
C THR A 126 -17.74 -13.24 -0.23
N ALA A 127 -17.16 -14.45 -0.12
CA ALA A 127 -17.28 -15.30 1.06
C ALA A 127 -16.69 -14.63 2.31
N LYS A 128 -15.53 -13.97 2.19
CA LYS A 128 -14.95 -13.16 3.28
C LYS A 128 -15.91 -12.05 3.71
N PHE A 129 -16.51 -11.32 2.76
CA PHE A 129 -17.49 -10.28 3.06
C PHE A 129 -18.69 -10.83 3.84
N LEU A 130 -19.24 -11.96 3.39
CA LEU A 130 -20.33 -12.64 4.08
C LEU A 130 -19.93 -13.08 5.49
N ALA A 131 -18.74 -13.67 5.65
CA ALA A 131 -18.23 -14.13 6.94
C ALA A 131 -18.09 -12.97 7.93
N ASP A 132 -17.57 -11.83 7.48
CA ASP A 132 -17.48 -10.61 8.30
C ASP A 132 -18.87 -10.09 8.70
N ILE A 133 -19.87 -10.09 7.79
CA ILE A 133 -21.26 -9.73 8.13
C ILE A 133 -21.80 -10.66 9.22
N GLN A 134 -21.63 -11.97 9.05
CA GLN A 134 -22.12 -12.97 9.99
C GLN A 134 -21.44 -12.85 11.35
N ALA A 135 -20.11 -12.65 11.40
CA ALA A 135 -19.39 -12.38 12.63
C ALA A 135 -19.87 -11.08 13.28
N SER A 136 -20.17 -10.06 12.49
CA SER A 136 -20.71 -8.79 12.96
C SER A 136 -22.08 -8.92 13.64
N ILE A 137 -22.93 -9.82 13.13
CA ILE A 137 -24.25 -10.11 13.70
C ILE A 137 -24.14 -11.02 14.93
N LYS A 138 -23.37 -12.10 14.84
CA LYS A 138 -23.33 -13.16 15.85
C LYS A 138 -22.40 -12.86 17.04
N GLN A 139 -21.27 -12.21 16.77
CA GLN A 139 -20.18 -11.99 17.73
C GLN A 139 -19.99 -10.50 18.05
N GLY A 140 -20.76 -9.60 17.41
CA GLY A 140 -20.63 -8.17 17.59
C GLY A 140 -19.35 -7.57 17.00
N HIS A 141 -18.60 -8.33 16.20
CA HIS A 141 -17.37 -7.83 15.57
C HIS A 141 -17.65 -6.62 14.66
N ALA A 142 -16.81 -5.60 14.72
CA ALA A 142 -16.91 -4.50 13.77
C ALA A 142 -16.54 -4.99 12.36
N MET A 143 -17.24 -4.47 11.35
CA MET A 143 -16.82 -4.66 9.97
C MET A 143 -15.42 -4.03 9.77
N PRO A 144 -14.51 -4.68 9.03
CA PRO A 144 -13.24 -4.06 8.64
C PRO A 144 -13.44 -2.66 8.04
N GLY A 145 -12.59 -1.70 8.38
CA GLY A 145 -12.60 -0.33 7.86
C GLY A 145 -13.63 0.60 8.48
N THR A 146 -14.17 0.27 9.66
CA THR A 146 -15.25 1.05 10.31
C THR A 146 -14.94 1.56 11.72
N ILE A 147 -13.77 1.21 12.30
CA ILE A 147 -13.43 1.60 13.69
C ILE A 147 -12.66 2.92 13.72
N LEU A 148 -11.71 3.10 12.82
CA LEU A 148 -10.83 4.28 12.83
C LEU A 148 -11.47 5.45 12.11
N ASP A 149 -11.35 6.63 12.70
CA ASP A 149 -11.67 7.89 12.04
C ASP A 149 -10.80 8.09 10.79
N LEU A 150 -11.39 8.59 9.70
CA LEU A 150 -10.69 8.66 8.41
C LEU A 150 -9.58 9.70 8.38
N GLN A 151 -9.64 10.72 9.23
CA GLN A 151 -8.71 11.86 9.23
C GLN A 151 -7.65 11.74 10.34
N SER A 152 -8.04 11.30 11.53
CA SER A 152 -7.10 11.16 12.64
C SER A 152 -6.49 9.76 12.70
N GLY A 153 -7.12 8.76 12.09
CA GLY A 153 -6.67 7.37 12.17
C GLY A 153 -6.82 6.75 13.56
N VAL A 154 -7.54 7.41 14.48
CA VAL A 154 -7.80 6.92 15.83
C VAL A 154 -9.27 6.54 16.00
N PRO A 155 -9.62 5.62 16.92
CA PRO A 155 -11.01 5.36 17.24
C PRO A 155 -11.66 6.61 17.88
N ASN A 156 -12.78 7.06 17.33
CA ASN A 156 -13.58 8.10 17.98
C ASN A 156 -14.44 7.47 19.08
N LEU A 157 -14.38 8.02 20.29
CA LEU A 157 -15.40 7.74 21.30
C LEU A 157 -16.70 8.36 20.80
N LEU A 158 -17.60 7.52 20.29
CA LEU A 158 -18.96 7.94 19.98
C LEU A 158 -19.61 8.28 21.32
N LEU A 159 -19.67 9.58 21.64
CA LEU A 159 -20.45 10.08 22.78
C LEU A 159 -21.81 9.41 22.66
N SER A 160 -22.17 8.62 23.67
CA SER A 160 -23.49 8.02 23.77
C SER A 160 -24.48 9.12 23.46
N ALA A 161 -25.18 9.02 22.33
CA ALA A 161 -26.48 9.67 22.25
C ALA A 161 -27.18 9.24 23.54
N SER A 162 -27.50 10.20 24.39
CA SER A 162 -28.16 9.93 25.65
C SER A 162 -29.27 8.92 25.38
N SER A 163 -29.26 7.81 26.10
CA SER A 163 -30.17 6.66 25.99
C SER A 163 -31.66 7.00 26.13
N SER A 164 -32.01 8.28 26.19
CA SER A 164 -33.35 8.87 26.28
C SER A 164 -33.88 9.46 24.97
N SER A 165 -33.08 9.58 23.89
CA SER A 165 -33.53 10.15 22.61
C SER A 165 -33.55 9.11 21.49
N THR A 166 -34.73 8.59 21.17
CA THR A 166 -35.00 7.75 19.98
C THR A 166 -34.87 8.50 18.65
N SER A 167 -34.51 9.79 18.68
CA SER A 167 -34.41 10.67 17.51
C SER A 167 -32.99 11.03 17.08
N SER A 168 -31.95 10.63 17.83
CA SER A 168 -30.57 10.94 17.44
C SER A 168 -30.13 10.09 16.22
N PRO A 169 -29.69 10.71 15.12
CA PRO A 169 -29.26 9.98 13.93
C PRO A 169 -28.03 9.11 14.24
N ILE A 170 -28.01 7.88 13.70
CA ILE A 170 -26.82 7.02 13.71
C ILE A 170 -25.62 7.80 13.15
N PRO A 171 -24.46 7.83 13.84
CA PRO A 171 -23.25 8.42 13.32
C PRO A 171 -22.87 7.81 11.96
N ASP A 172 -22.45 8.65 11.02
CA ASP A 172 -22.08 8.21 9.65
C ASP A 172 -21.00 7.13 9.63
N GLN A 173 -20.16 7.06 10.67
CA GLN A 173 -19.16 6.02 10.87
C GLN A 173 -19.75 4.62 11.05
N LEU A 174 -20.92 4.48 11.67
CA LEU A 174 -21.56 3.18 11.91
C LEU A 174 -22.41 2.73 10.71
N PHE A 175 -22.72 3.64 9.77
CA PHE A 175 -23.56 3.34 8.62
C PHE A 175 -23.13 2.09 7.82
N PRO A 176 -21.84 1.89 7.46
CA PRO A 176 -21.43 0.74 6.66
C PRO A 176 -21.74 -0.60 7.35
N SER A 177 -21.51 -0.67 8.66
CA SER A 177 -21.83 -1.86 9.46
C SER A 177 -23.33 -2.13 9.50
N HIS A 178 -24.17 -1.10 9.63
CA HIS A 178 -25.64 -1.26 9.56
C HIS A 178 -26.11 -1.73 8.19
N LEU A 179 -25.57 -1.14 7.12
CA LEU A 179 -25.86 -1.53 5.74
C LEU A 179 -25.48 -2.99 5.49
N ALA A 180 -24.30 -3.40 5.93
CA ALA A 180 -23.82 -4.77 5.78
C ALA A 180 -24.74 -5.77 6.52
N ARG A 181 -25.08 -5.49 7.78
CA ARG A 181 -25.91 -6.37 8.62
C ARG A 181 -27.36 -6.49 8.14
N ARG A 182 -27.99 -5.38 7.76
CA ARG A 182 -29.43 -5.32 7.49
C ARG A 182 -29.78 -5.34 6.01
N GLY A 183 -28.94 -4.76 5.17
CA GLY A 183 -29.21 -4.60 3.74
C GLY A 183 -28.54 -5.66 2.86
N LEU A 184 -27.31 -6.07 3.19
CA LEU A 184 -26.47 -6.86 2.29
C LEU A 184 -26.38 -8.35 2.62
N LEU A 185 -26.79 -8.80 3.81
CA LEU A 185 -26.69 -10.22 4.19
C LEU A 185 -27.40 -11.15 3.19
N SER A 186 -28.69 -10.92 2.93
CA SER A 186 -29.48 -11.80 2.04
C SER A 186 -29.00 -11.76 0.59
N PRO A 187 -28.77 -10.58 -0.04
CA PRO A 187 -28.26 -10.55 -1.40
C PRO A 187 -26.89 -11.24 -1.57
N VAL A 188 -25.99 -11.08 -0.59
CA VAL A 188 -24.66 -11.71 -0.64
C VAL A 188 -24.76 -13.23 -0.49
N LEU A 189 -25.67 -13.73 0.36
CA LEU A 189 -25.96 -15.17 0.45
C LEU A 189 -26.43 -15.72 -0.90
N SER A 190 -27.34 -15.03 -1.58
CA SER A 190 -27.85 -15.44 -2.88
C SER A 190 -26.77 -15.49 -3.97
N LEU A 191 -25.73 -14.65 -3.89
CA LEU A 191 -24.59 -14.70 -4.83
C LEU A 191 -23.72 -15.95 -4.67
N LEU A 192 -23.76 -16.60 -3.50
CA LEU A 192 -22.91 -17.75 -3.16
C LEU A 192 -23.65 -19.09 -3.30
N THR A 193 -24.73 -19.15 -4.06
CA THR A 193 -25.42 -20.39 -4.43
C THR A 193 -24.95 -20.88 -5.82
N PRO A 194 -25.00 -22.21 -6.08
CA PRO A 194 -24.59 -22.74 -7.39
C PRO A 194 -25.45 -22.23 -8.55
N ASP A 195 -26.73 -21.94 -8.29
CA ASP A 195 -27.72 -21.52 -9.29
C ASP A 195 -27.78 -20.01 -9.51
N SER A 196 -26.88 -19.22 -8.86
CA SER A 196 -26.89 -17.77 -9.01
C SER A 196 -26.60 -17.38 -10.47
N PRO A 197 -27.46 -16.56 -11.12
CA PRO A 197 -27.22 -16.10 -12.50
C PRO A 197 -26.07 -15.08 -12.57
N THR A 198 -25.68 -14.49 -11.44
CA THR A 198 -24.60 -13.51 -11.34
C THR A 198 -23.40 -14.13 -10.62
N PRO A 199 -22.20 -14.13 -11.22
CA PRO A 199 -20.99 -14.61 -10.55
C PRO A 199 -20.69 -13.85 -9.25
N ALA A 200 -20.37 -14.59 -8.19
CA ALA A 200 -20.00 -14.00 -6.91
C ALA A 200 -18.75 -13.13 -7.04
N SER A 201 -18.89 -11.83 -6.76
CA SER A 201 -17.78 -10.87 -6.74
C SER A 201 -18.08 -9.67 -5.87
N ILE A 202 -17.05 -8.98 -5.37
CA ILE A 202 -17.23 -7.72 -4.64
C ILE A 202 -17.81 -6.61 -5.54
N THR A 203 -17.60 -6.71 -6.86
CA THR A 203 -18.27 -5.85 -7.84
C THR A 203 -19.77 -6.06 -7.81
N ALA A 204 -20.25 -7.32 -7.85
CA ALA A 204 -21.68 -7.62 -7.73
C ALA A 204 -22.26 -7.14 -6.39
N VAL A 205 -21.52 -7.29 -5.28
CA VAL A 205 -21.92 -6.74 -3.98
C VAL A 205 -22.05 -5.21 -4.01
N ARG A 206 -21.09 -4.51 -4.63
CA ARG A 206 -21.16 -3.06 -4.81
C ARG A 206 -22.36 -2.67 -5.67
N ASP A 207 -22.62 -3.38 -6.76
CA ASP A 207 -23.70 -3.05 -7.68
C ASP A 207 -25.06 -3.20 -6.99
N VAL A 208 -25.28 -4.30 -6.25
CA VAL A 208 -26.46 -4.46 -5.39
C VAL A 208 -26.59 -3.31 -4.38
N MET A 209 -25.48 -2.94 -3.74
CA MET A 209 -25.44 -1.85 -2.77
C MET A 209 -25.84 -0.50 -3.40
N GLU A 210 -25.31 -0.20 -4.58
CA GLU A 210 -25.60 1.03 -5.32
C GLU A 210 -27.03 1.04 -5.86
N GLU A 211 -27.50 -0.03 -6.46
CA GLU A 211 -28.85 -0.12 -7.02
C GLU A 211 -29.93 -0.05 -5.92
N THR A 212 -29.69 -0.68 -4.77
CA THR A 212 -30.72 -0.87 -3.74
C THR A 212 -30.71 0.23 -2.67
N PHE A 213 -29.54 0.80 -2.33
CA PHE A 213 -29.40 1.66 -1.15
C PHE A 213 -28.76 3.03 -1.42
N THR A 214 -27.66 3.10 -2.18
CA THR A 214 -26.83 4.31 -2.21
C THR A 214 -26.83 5.08 -3.53
N GLY A 215 -27.37 4.49 -4.60
CA GLY A 215 -27.40 5.04 -5.94
C GLY A 215 -28.43 6.15 -6.13
N LYS A 216 -28.31 6.87 -7.25
CA LYS A 216 -29.19 8.01 -7.57
C LYS A 216 -30.67 7.62 -7.67
N PHE A 217 -30.95 6.38 -8.08
CA PHE A 217 -32.28 5.85 -8.33
C PHE A 217 -32.74 4.82 -7.28
N ALA A 218 -31.95 4.58 -6.23
CA ALA A 218 -32.32 3.67 -5.15
C ALA A 218 -33.55 4.18 -4.38
N ASP A 219 -34.46 3.27 -3.97
CA ASP A 219 -35.63 3.65 -3.16
C ASP A 219 -35.16 4.15 -1.78
N PRO A 220 -35.40 5.43 -1.42
CA PRO A 220 -34.95 5.96 -0.14
C PRO A 220 -35.58 5.27 1.07
N LYS A 221 -36.67 4.50 0.91
CA LYS A 221 -37.26 3.66 1.97
C LYS A 221 -36.28 2.59 2.47
N ASN A 222 -35.52 1.97 1.57
CA ASN A 222 -34.52 0.95 1.92
C ASN A 222 -33.43 1.55 2.80
N LEU A 223 -32.95 2.74 2.42
CA LEU A 223 -31.94 3.47 3.20
C LEU A 223 -32.49 3.86 4.58
N ARG A 224 -33.75 4.30 4.66
CA ARG A 224 -34.42 4.64 5.93
C ARG A 224 -34.49 3.45 6.88
N GLU A 225 -34.85 2.27 6.37
CA GLU A 225 -34.94 1.03 7.15
C GLU A 225 -33.57 0.60 7.71
N VAL A 226 -32.53 0.60 6.86
CA VAL A 226 -31.15 0.30 7.26
C VAL A 226 -30.66 1.26 8.35
N MET A 227 -30.96 2.55 8.20
CA MET A 227 -30.57 3.59 9.16
C MET A 227 -31.44 3.63 10.43
N SER A 228 -32.46 2.77 10.56
CA SER A 228 -33.31 2.68 11.75
C SER A 228 -34.03 4.00 12.12
N ARG A 229 -34.16 4.95 11.19
CA ARG A 229 -34.72 6.29 11.44
C ARG A 229 -36.24 6.29 11.27
N HIS A 230 -36.96 6.00 12.35
CA HIS A 230 -38.42 6.01 12.39
C HIS A 230 -38.90 7.37 12.96
N GLY A 231 -39.43 8.26 12.11
CA GLY A 231 -39.99 9.55 12.58
C GLY A 231 -39.90 10.73 11.62
N HIS A 232 -39.06 10.68 10.58
CA HIS A 232 -39.02 11.75 9.57
C HIS A 232 -40.14 11.58 8.54
N LYS A 233 -40.95 12.65 8.35
CA LYS A 233 -42.17 12.63 7.53
C LYS A 233 -41.91 12.66 6.02
N LYS A 234 -40.71 13.04 5.56
CA LYS A 234 -40.37 13.13 4.12
C LYS A 234 -39.29 12.13 3.72
N VAL A 235 -39.65 11.22 2.81
CA VAL A 235 -38.75 10.21 2.22
C VAL A 235 -37.59 10.84 1.43
N THR A 236 -37.78 12.06 0.91
CA THR A 236 -36.77 12.82 0.15
C THR A 236 -35.61 13.36 0.99
N GLU A 237 -35.70 13.31 2.32
CA GLU A 237 -34.65 13.76 3.25
C GLU A 237 -33.58 12.69 3.52
N PHE A 238 -33.81 11.43 3.12
CA PHE A 238 -32.87 10.34 3.34
C PHE A 238 -31.86 10.23 2.20
N ARG A 239 -30.74 10.93 2.33
CA ARG A 239 -29.56 10.76 1.47
C ARG A 239 -28.35 10.41 2.30
N LEU A 240 -27.56 9.45 1.84
CA LEU A 240 -26.29 9.13 2.46
C LEU A 240 -25.34 10.33 2.34
N SER A 241 -24.83 10.79 3.48
CA SER A 241 -23.89 11.91 3.56
C SER A 241 -22.60 11.61 2.81
N LEU A 242 -21.80 12.65 2.53
CA LEU A 242 -20.48 12.47 1.93
C LEU A 242 -19.58 11.59 2.81
N GLU A 243 -19.70 11.74 4.13
CA GLU A 243 -18.91 11.00 5.10
C GLU A 243 -19.34 9.53 5.16
N GLY A 244 -20.64 9.25 5.25
CA GLY A 244 -21.15 7.88 5.19
C GLY A 244 -20.75 7.16 3.88
N ARG A 245 -20.67 7.87 2.75
CA ARG A 245 -20.11 7.34 1.50
C ARG A 245 -18.61 7.05 1.59
N ARG A 246 -17.83 7.91 2.25
CA ARG A 246 -16.38 7.70 2.47
C ARG A 246 -16.13 6.48 3.36
N GLN A 247 -16.87 6.38 4.46
CA GLN A 247 -16.81 5.24 5.38
C GLN A 247 -17.19 3.94 4.68
N THR A 248 -18.25 3.95 3.86
CA THR A 248 -18.66 2.77 3.08
C THR A 248 -17.56 2.33 2.10
N ARG A 249 -16.94 3.28 1.39
CA ARG A 249 -15.80 2.97 0.52
C ARG A 249 -14.60 2.44 1.31
N LYS A 250 -14.33 2.96 2.51
CA LYS A 250 -13.26 2.47 3.38
C LYS A 250 -13.50 1.02 3.80
N MET A 251 -14.71 0.66 4.23
CA MET A 251 -15.09 -0.74 4.50
C MET A 251 -14.90 -1.61 3.25
N MET A 252 -15.46 -1.21 2.11
CA MET A 252 -15.36 -1.99 0.86
C MET A 252 -13.91 -2.19 0.39
N SER A 253 -13.01 -1.24 0.69
CA SER A 253 -11.59 -1.34 0.35
C SER A 253 -10.89 -2.58 0.92
N ARG A 254 -11.45 -3.19 1.97
CA ARG A 254 -10.91 -4.37 2.66
C ARG A 254 -11.17 -5.68 1.92
N TYR A 255 -11.93 -5.65 0.83
CA TYR A 255 -12.42 -6.83 0.12
C TYR A 255 -12.06 -6.89 -1.36
N TRP A 256 -11.79 -5.75 -2.02
CA TRP A 256 -11.58 -5.69 -3.48
C TRP A 256 -10.52 -6.66 -3.99
N GLU A 257 -9.43 -6.79 -3.24
CA GLU A 257 -8.23 -7.54 -3.63
C GLU A 257 -7.86 -8.59 -2.58
N ASN A 258 -8.73 -8.83 -1.59
CA ASN A 258 -8.35 -9.56 -0.38
C ASN A 258 -9.43 -10.55 0.06
N SER A 259 -9.05 -11.83 0.08
CA SER A 259 -9.85 -12.95 0.61
C SER A 259 -9.33 -13.44 1.97
N GLY A 260 -8.21 -12.89 2.47
CA GLY A 260 -7.59 -13.27 3.74
C GLY A 260 -8.28 -12.65 4.96
N LEU A 261 -7.97 -13.15 6.15
CA LEU A 261 -8.59 -12.72 7.42
C LEU A 261 -8.35 -11.23 7.77
N LEU A 262 -7.17 -10.73 7.43
CA LEU A 262 -6.72 -9.38 7.77
C LEU A 262 -7.37 -8.34 6.86
N GLY A 263 -7.34 -7.07 7.26
CA GLY A 263 -7.86 -5.94 6.47
C GLY A 263 -7.01 -5.55 5.25
N ILE A 264 -5.93 -6.29 4.96
CA ILE A 264 -4.99 -6.03 3.88
C ILE A 264 -4.61 -7.31 3.13
N ASP A 265 -4.35 -7.18 1.84
CA ASP A 265 -3.80 -8.27 1.00
C ASP A 265 -2.32 -8.49 1.32
N LEU A 266 -2.04 -9.52 2.11
CA LEU A 266 -0.67 -9.86 2.51
C LEU A 266 0.22 -10.26 1.33
N VAL A 267 -0.33 -10.89 0.27
CA VAL A 267 0.47 -11.33 -0.88
C VAL A 267 1.09 -10.12 -1.56
N GLY A 268 0.26 -9.14 -1.93
CA GLY A 268 0.75 -7.90 -2.52
C GLY A 268 1.72 -7.15 -1.60
N CYS A 269 1.45 -7.11 -0.30
CA CYS A 269 2.32 -6.43 0.66
C CYS A 269 3.71 -7.06 0.74
N VAL A 270 3.78 -8.38 0.85
CA VAL A 270 5.06 -9.11 0.95
C VAL A 270 5.88 -8.91 -0.33
N MET A 271 5.25 -8.96 -1.51
CA MET A 271 5.93 -8.71 -2.77
C MET A 271 6.51 -7.29 -2.86
N ARG A 272 5.73 -6.27 -2.45
CA ARG A 272 6.20 -4.87 -2.38
C ARG A 272 7.33 -4.69 -1.36
N GLN A 273 7.22 -5.33 -0.19
CA GLN A 273 8.27 -5.31 0.82
C GLN A 273 9.55 -6.04 0.35
N GLY A 274 9.41 -7.06 -0.51
CA GLY A 274 10.51 -7.75 -1.18
C GLY A 274 11.32 -6.79 -2.06
N VAL A 275 10.65 -5.95 -2.87
CA VAL A 275 11.30 -4.90 -3.68
C VAL A 275 12.09 -3.94 -2.80
N PHE A 276 11.51 -3.51 -1.67
CA PHE A 276 12.23 -2.66 -0.71
C PHE A 276 13.47 -3.35 -0.15
N THR A 277 13.33 -4.61 0.28
CA THR A 277 14.40 -5.39 0.90
C THR A 277 15.55 -5.64 -0.08
N GLU A 278 15.25 -6.03 -1.32
CA GLU A 278 16.25 -6.22 -2.37
C GLU A 278 17.08 -4.95 -2.59
N LYS A 279 16.41 -3.79 -2.63
CA LYS A 279 17.07 -2.49 -2.78
C LYS A 279 17.98 -2.17 -1.59
N MET A 280 17.54 -2.43 -0.37
CA MET A 280 18.36 -2.27 0.82
C MET A 280 19.60 -3.16 0.80
N CYS A 281 19.45 -4.42 0.36
CA CYS A 281 20.56 -5.35 0.19
C CYS A 281 21.56 -4.88 -0.87
N LYS A 282 21.10 -4.39 -2.02
CA LYS A 282 21.99 -3.86 -3.08
C LYS A 282 22.75 -2.60 -2.65
N ILE A 283 22.13 -1.74 -1.84
CA ILE A 283 22.80 -0.56 -1.26
C ILE A 283 23.86 -0.97 -0.21
N ASN A 284 23.62 -2.06 0.52
CA ASN A 284 24.56 -2.71 1.44
C ASN A 284 25.18 -1.79 2.51
N TRP A 285 24.39 -0.91 3.13
CA TRP A 285 24.89 0.00 4.17
C TRP A 285 25.47 -0.71 5.41
N LEU A 286 24.96 -1.91 5.73
CA LEU A 286 25.41 -2.67 6.90
C LEU A 286 26.87 -3.10 6.81
N SER A 287 27.39 -3.27 5.58
CA SER A 287 28.80 -3.63 5.35
C SER A 287 29.75 -2.43 5.34
N LEU A 288 29.23 -1.20 5.44
CA LEU A 288 30.06 0.00 5.39
C LEU A 288 30.62 0.36 6.79
N PRO A 289 31.90 0.76 6.91
CA PRO A 289 32.45 1.26 8.18
C PRO A 289 31.69 2.46 8.76
N THR A 290 30.97 3.19 7.90
CA THR A 290 30.17 4.36 8.27
C THR A 290 28.73 4.04 8.66
N ALA A 291 28.34 2.76 8.79
CA ALA A 291 26.95 2.35 9.03
C ALA A 291 26.26 3.14 10.16
N GLN A 292 26.91 3.27 11.33
CA GLN A 292 26.36 4.03 12.46
C GLN A 292 26.14 5.52 12.14
N LYS A 293 27.09 6.14 11.43
CA LYS A 293 26.98 7.54 10.99
C LYS A 293 25.86 7.70 9.96
N THR A 294 25.72 6.74 9.03
CA THR A 294 24.61 6.70 8.08
C THR A 294 23.27 6.61 8.80
N MET A 295 23.13 5.74 9.80
CA MET A 295 21.90 5.61 10.60
C MET A 295 21.58 6.89 11.37
N THR A 296 22.58 7.56 11.96
CA THR A 296 22.38 8.84 12.67
C THR A 296 21.85 9.93 11.72
N ALA A 297 22.42 10.04 10.52
CA ALA A 297 21.97 11.00 9.51
C ALA A 297 20.54 10.68 9.01
N LEU A 298 20.25 9.40 8.79
CA LEU A 298 18.94 8.90 8.38
C LEU A 298 17.86 9.18 9.44
N LEU A 299 18.16 9.01 10.74
CA LEU A 299 17.23 9.33 11.82
C LEU A 299 16.92 10.83 11.89
N THR A 300 17.94 11.68 11.72
CA THR A 300 17.75 13.14 11.61
C THR A 300 16.85 13.50 10.42
N LYS A 301 17.04 12.83 9.28
CA LYS A 301 16.22 13.05 8.08
C LYS A 301 14.79 12.55 8.27
N TYR A 302 14.60 11.45 9.00
CA TYR A 302 13.29 10.90 9.34
C TYR A 302 12.48 11.83 10.25
N THR A 303 13.07 12.42 11.29
CA THR A 303 12.35 13.39 12.14
C THR A 303 11.94 14.63 11.35
N ARG A 304 12.83 15.16 10.50
CA ARG A 304 12.52 16.24 9.56
C ARG A 304 11.42 15.87 8.57
N PHE A 305 11.42 14.64 8.08
CA PHE A 305 10.36 14.11 7.21
C PHE A 305 9.01 14.10 7.93
N MET A 306 8.97 13.72 9.21
CA MET A 306 7.74 13.75 10.02
C MET A 306 7.19 15.17 10.22
N THR A 307 8.06 16.19 10.29
CA THR A 307 7.63 17.60 10.21
C THR A 307 6.98 17.95 8.86
N ILE A 308 7.49 17.41 7.75
CA ILE A 308 6.89 17.61 6.41
C ILE A 308 5.56 16.87 6.29
N VAL A 309 5.44 15.67 6.85
CA VAL A 309 4.17 14.93 6.99
C VAL A 309 3.13 15.77 7.73
N SER A 310 3.50 16.35 8.87
CA SER A 310 2.64 17.25 9.63
C SER A 310 2.18 18.45 8.77
N LEU A 311 3.07 19.07 7.99
CA LEU A 311 2.68 20.13 7.05
C LEU A 311 1.74 19.64 5.94
N ALA A 312 1.99 18.46 5.38
CA ALA A 312 1.15 17.86 4.34
C ALA A 312 -0.28 17.65 4.84
N SER A 313 -0.46 17.24 6.09
CA SER A 313 -1.78 17.02 6.70
C SER A 313 -2.69 18.26 6.70
N SER A 314 -2.09 19.44 6.81
CA SER A 314 -2.82 20.73 6.80
C SER A 314 -2.89 21.38 5.42
N THR A 315 -2.19 20.82 4.41
CA THR A 315 -2.12 21.40 3.07
C THR A 315 -2.89 20.55 2.07
N LYS A 316 -3.93 21.14 1.47
CA LYS A 316 -4.78 20.45 0.50
C LYS A 316 -3.95 19.84 -0.64
N ASP A 317 -4.25 18.57 -0.94
CA ASP A 317 -3.67 17.80 -2.05
C ASP A 317 -2.13 17.64 -1.98
N ARG A 318 -1.53 17.68 -0.77
CA ARG A 318 -0.10 17.43 -0.54
C ARG A 318 0.15 16.12 0.20
N VAL A 319 1.29 15.52 -0.11
CA VAL A 319 1.72 14.19 0.33
C VAL A 319 3.24 14.21 0.43
N ALA A 320 3.80 13.67 1.51
CA ALA A 320 5.23 13.61 1.72
C ALA A 320 5.79 12.24 1.29
N VAL A 321 6.70 12.17 0.32
CA VAL A 321 7.25 10.89 -0.17
C VAL A 321 8.62 10.60 0.44
N PRO A 322 8.82 9.46 1.11
CA PRO A 322 10.09 9.11 1.69
C PRO A 322 11.13 8.76 0.61
N THR A 323 12.37 9.08 0.92
CA THR A 323 13.52 8.42 0.27
C THR A 323 13.78 7.09 0.97
N VAL A 324 14.49 6.16 0.34
CA VAL A 324 14.70 4.79 0.84
C VAL A 324 15.33 4.75 2.25
N ASP A 325 16.24 5.69 2.56
CA ASP A 325 16.77 5.92 3.91
C ASP A 325 15.66 6.30 4.90
N VAL A 326 14.87 7.32 4.59
CA VAL A 326 13.76 7.76 5.45
C VAL A 326 12.75 6.63 5.68
N ASP A 327 12.44 5.87 4.63
CA ASP A 327 11.49 4.78 4.66
C ASP A 327 11.99 3.60 5.50
N LEU A 328 13.30 3.32 5.50
CA LEU A 328 13.91 2.34 6.41
C LEU A 328 13.70 2.73 7.87
N ALA A 329 13.94 4.01 8.22
CA ALA A 329 13.71 4.52 9.57
C ALA A 329 12.23 4.36 9.96
N TRP A 330 11.34 4.69 9.03
CA TRP A 330 9.92 4.69 9.25
C TRP A 330 9.36 3.27 9.43
N HIS A 331 9.71 2.33 8.55
CA HIS A 331 9.37 0.90 8.71
C HIS A 331 9.89 0.32 10.01
N THR A 332 11.09 0.73 10.44
CA THR A 332 11.67 0.30 11.72
C THR A 332 10.86 0.85 12.90
N HIS A 333 10.47 2.12 12.89
CA HIS A 333 9.66 2.70 13.97
C HIS A 333 8.26 2.05 14.03
N GLN A 334 7.65 1.76 12.88
CA GLN A 334 6.38 1.02 12.79
C GLN A 334 6.44 -0.38 13.42
N LEU A 335 7.62 -0.98 13.60
CA LEU A 335 7.74 -2.25 14.32
C LEU A 335 7.60 -2.09 15.85
N SER A 336 7.45 -0.86 16.35
CA SER A 336 7.10 -0.54 17.74
C SER A 336 5.76 0.23 17.77
N PRO A 337 4.61 -0.43 17.57
CA PRO A 337 3.36 0.24 17.19
C PRO A 337 2.89 1.28 18.21
N ARG A 338 3.04 1.02 19.51
CA ARG A 338 2.71 1.97 20.58
C ARG A 338 3.58 3.22 20.54
N SER A 339 4.90 3.06 20.47
CA SER A 339 5.84 4.18 20.34
C SER A 339 5.57 5.01 19.09
N TYR A 340 5.31 4.33 17.97
CA TYR A 340 4.99 4.97 16.69
C TYR A 340 3.67 5.75 16.76
N TYR A 341 2.64 5.17 17.38
CA TYR A 341 1.37 5.84 17.64
C TYR A 341 1.57 7.11 18.48
N ASP A 342 2.20 7.01 19.64
CA ASP A 342 2.41 8.14 20.55
C ASP A 342 3.20 9.27 19.87
N TYR A 343 4.27 8.92 19.16
CA TYR A 343 5.09 9.87 18.41
C TYR A 343 4.33 10.58 17.29
N THR A 344 3.59 9.84 16.46
CA THR A 344 2.89 10.44 15.31
C THR A 344 1.72 11.30 15.75
N ILE A 345 0.99 10.89 16.80
CA ILE A 345 -0.06 11.73 17.39
C ILE A 345 0.54 13.04 17.92
N ALA A 346 1.68 13.00 18.61
CA ALA A 346 2.33 14.20 19.13
C ALA A 346 2.82 15.14 18.01
N GLU A 347 3.42 14.60 16.95
CA GLU A 347 4.04 15.39 15.88
C GLU A 347 3.04 15.88 14.81
N THR A 348 1.94 15.14 14.59
CA THR A 348 1.05 15.36 13.43
C THR A 348 -0.43 15.41 13.79
N ALA A 349 -0.80 15.30 15.07
CA ALA A 349 -2.19 15.23 15.55
C ALA A 349 -3.02 14.07 14.94
N ALA A 350 -2.36 13.09 14.33
CA ALA A 350 -3.00 11.96 13.68
C ALA A 350 -2.08 10.73 13.73
N PHE A 351 -2.67 9.55 13.78
CA PHE A 351 -1.91 8.31 13.68
C PHE A 351 -1.47 8.13 12.22
N VAL A 352 -0.22 8.47 11.90
CA VAL A 352 0.24 8.53 10.51
C VAL A 352 0.17 7.15 9.84
N ASP A 353 -0.53 7.07 8.70
CA ASP A 353 -0.61 5.84 7.91
C ASP A 353 0.60 5.64 7.01
N HIS A 354 0.93 4.38 6.72
CA HIS A 354 1.86 4.00 5.67
C HIS A 354 1.06 3.30 4.57
N ASN A 355 0.73 4.08 3.53
CA ASN A 355 -0.02 3.57 2.40
C ASN A 355 0.94 2.82 1.48
N ASP A 356 0.77 1.51 1.42
CA ASP A 356 1.59 0.59 0.68
C ASP A 356 1.22 0.51 -0.82
N LYS A 357 0.20 1.26 -1.26
CA LYS A 357 -0.20 1.39 -2.67
C LYS A 357 -0.41 2.86 -3.06
N VAL A 358 0.53 3.41 -3.82
CA VAL A 358 0.51 4.79 -4.31
C VAL A 358 0.66 4.79 -5.83
N ASP A 359 -0.26 5.46 -6.52
CA ASP A 359 -0.16 5.67 -7.97
C ASP A 359 1.19 6.32 -8.30
N GLU A 360 1.97 5.70 -9.20
CA GLU A 360 3.35 6.13 -9.48
C GLU A 360 3.47 7.59 -9.96
N ASP A 361 2.45 8.11 -10.67
CA ASP A 361 2.42 9.50 -11.12
C ASP A 361 2.16 10.49 -9.98
N LYS A 362 1.35 10.07 -8.99
CA LYS A 362 1.19 10.86 -7.77
C LYS A 362 2.44 10.82 -6.93
N LEU A 363 3.11 9.68 -6.88
CA LEU A 363 4.37 9.51 -6.17
C LEU A 363 5.44 10.46 -6.74
N SER A 364 5.55 10.56 -8.06
CA SER A 364 6.54 11.43 -8.71
C SER A 364 6.28 12.92 -8.46
N THR A 365 5.01 13.36 -8.51
CA THR A 365 4.60 14.74 -8.21
C THR A 365 4.79 15.08 -6.72
N ALA A 366 4.44 14.15 -5.83
CA ALA A 366 4.59 14.33 -4.40
C ALA A 366 6.06 14.31 -3.96
N PHE A 367 6.91 13.54 -4.64
CA PHE A 367 8.35 13.51 -4.40
C PHE A 367 9.02 14.85 -4.74
N GLU A 368 8.63 15.48 -5.85
CA GLU A 368 9.06 16.85 -6.18
C GLU A 368 8.68 17.84 -5.08
N TRP A 369 7.42 17.83 -4.64
CA TRP A 369 6.96 18.70 -3.55
C TRP A 369 7.74 18.46 -2.25
N THR A 370 8.03 17.20 -1.94
CA THR A 370 8.80 16.83 -0.74
C THR A 370 10.23 17.36 -0.83
N CYS A 371 10.89 17.21 -1.99
CA CYS A 371 12.23 17.74 -2.23
C CYS A 371 12.28 19.26 -2.05
N LYS A 372 11.33 19.97 -2.66
CA LYS A 372 11.23 21.42 -2.56
C LYS A 372 11.01 21.87 -1.11
N THR A 373 10.02 21.29 -0.44
CA THR A 373 9.66 21.64 0.95
C THR A 373 10.82 21.38 1.91
N TYR A 374 11.51 20.24 1.76
CA TYR A 374 12.67 19.92 2.59
C TYR A 374 13.80 20.94 2.40
N GLN A 375 14.10 21.31 1.15
CA GLN A 375 15.15 22.29 0.87
C GLN A 375 14.81 23.68 1.42
N GLU A 376 13.57 24.13 1.24
CA GLU A 376 13.10 25.42 1.77
C GLU A 376 13.17 25.48 3.30
N ARG A 377 12.82 24.38 3.98
CA ARG A 377 12.73 24.32 5.44
C ARG A 377 14.07 24.07 6.13
N PHE A 378 14.93 23.25 5.54
CA PHE A 378 16.15 22.76 6.20
C PHE A 378 17.45 23.22 5.54
N GLY A 379 17.39 23.87 4.37
CA GLY A 379 18.59 24.36 3.69
C GLY A 379 19.52 23.25 3.19
N GLU A 380 18.99 22.04 2.98
CA GLU A 380 19.72 20.86 2.55
C GLU A 380 18.97 20.16 1.40
N VAL A 381 19.68 19.44 0.53
CA VAL A 381 19.03 18.62 -0.50
C VAL A 381 18.38 17.39 0.12
N TYR A 382 17.15 17.06 -0.30
CA TYR A 382 16.43 15.91 0.26
C TYR A 382 16.95 14.57 -0.26
N SER A 383 17.02 14.41 -1.58
CA SER A 383 17.65 13.26 -2.24
C SER A 383 19.07 13.64 -2.62
N GLU A 384 20.05 12.84 -2.23
CA GLU A 384 21.47 13.03 -2.56
C GLU A 384 21.88 12.24 -3.81
N CYS A 385 21.08 11.24 -4.19
CA CYS A 385 21.36 10.35 -5.33
C CYS A 385 21.55 11.12 -6.65
N LYS A 386 22.53 10.70 -7.45
CA LYS A 386 22.91 11.31 -8.74
C LYS A 386 22.32 10.59 -9.96
N CYS A 387 21.26 9.79 -9.80
CA CYS A 387 20.55 9.24 -10.96
C CYS A 387 19.88 10.35 -11.78
N TRP A 388 19.58 10.08 -13.05
CA TRP A 388 19.00 11.08 -13.95
C TRP A 388 17.71 11.71 -13.40
N TYR A 389 16.88 10.90 -12.75
CA TYR A 389 15.59 11.34 -12.20
C TYR A 389 15.77 12.28 -11.01
N CYS A 390 16.59 11.92 -10.03
CA CYS A 390 16.80 12.75 -8.83
C CYS A 390 17.47 14.08 -9.18
N GLU A 391 18.44 14.06 -10.09
CA GLU A 391 19.03 15.30 -10.62
C GLU A 391 17.99 16.19 -11.28
N THR A 392 17.12 15.60 -12.10
CA THR A 392 16.04 16.33 -12.77
C THR A 392 15.06 16.93 -11.78
N VAL A 393 14.60 16.15 -10.79
CA VAL A 393 13.67 16.61 -9.75
C VAL A 393 14.27 17.73 -8.91
N ARG A 394 15.57 17.68 -8.57
CA ARG A 394 16.25 18.79 -7.87
C ARG A 394 16.22 20.08 -8.69
N VAL A 395 16.40 20.00 -10.01
CA VAL A 395 16.27 21.17 -10.89
C VAL A 395 14.82 21.64 -11.01
N MET A 396 13.84 20.72 -11.02
CA MET A 396 12.41 21.07 -11.02
C MET A 396 11.98 21.78 -9.72
N ALA A 397 12.63 21.47 -8.60
CA ALA A 397 12.35 22.10 -7.31
C ALA A 397 12.85 23.55 -7.22
N LEU A 398 13.65 24.03 -8.18
CA LEU A 398 14.11 25.42 -8.22
C LEU A 398 12.95 26.38 -8.56
N PRO A 399 12.96 27.61 -8.04
CA PRO A 399 11.97 28.64 -8.41
C PRO A 399 11.95 28.90 -9.93
N ALA A 400 10.75 29.01 -10.51
CA ALA A 400 10.57 29.21 -11.95
C ALA A 400 11.01 30.61 -12.43
N THR A 401 10.92 31.63 -11.58
CA THR A 401 11.27 33.02 -11.91
C THR A 401 12.68 33.37 -11.45
N LYS A 402 13.58 33.59 -12.41
CA LYS A 402 14.89 34.21 -12.16
C LYS A 402 14.71 35.73 -12.06
N MET A 403 14.54 36.25 -10.85
CA MET A 403 14.79 37.67 -10.60
C MET A 403 16.30 37.85 -10.39
N PHE A 404 16.96 38.52 -11.35
CA PHE A 404 18.38 38.89 -11.41
C PHE A 404 19.35 38.19 -10.42
N GLY A 405 20.23 37.32 -10.95
CA GLY A 405 21.25 36.59 -10.19
C GLY A 405 20.86 35.13 -9.86
N SER A 406 21.79 34.38 -9.26
CA SER A 406 21.50 33.01 -8.77
C SER A 406 20.68 33.10 -7.48
N GLY A 407 19.49 32.50 -7.48
CA GLY A 407 18.63 32.40 -6.30
C GLY A 407 19.28 31.59 -5.16
N LYS A 408 18.76 31.73 -3.93
CA LYS A 408 19.27 31.03 -2.74
C LYS A 408 19.30 29.51 -2.96
N GLU A 409 18.25 28.98 -3.57
CA GLU A 409 18.06 27.56 -3.88
C GLU A 409 19.06 27.07 -4.94
N GLU A 410 19.35 27.90 -5.94
CA GLU A 410 20.34 27.58 -6.98
C GLU A 410 21.76 27.54 -6.40
N LYS A 411 22.10 28.48 -5.53
CA LYS A 411 23.38 28.50 -4.80
C LYS A 411 23.54 27.29 -3.89
N LEU A 412 22.48 26.87 -3.20
CA LEU A 412 22.48 25.67 -2.35
C LEU A 412 22.75 24.42 -3.19
N LEU A 413 22.08 24.29 -4.33
CA LEU A 413 22.29 23.15 -5.24
C LEU A 413 23.72 23.12 -5.80
N GLU A 414 24.26 24.28 -6.20
CA GLU A 414 25.66 24.40 -6.65
C GLU A 414 26.67 24.06 -5.54
N ALA A 415 26.40 24.48 -4.30
CA ALA A 415 27.20 24.13 -3.13
C ALA A 415 27.16 22.62 -2.83
N TRP A 416 25.98 21.99 -2.93
CA TRP A 416 25.84 20.54 -2.84
C TRP A 416 26.73 19.83 -3.88
N HIS A 417 26.61 20.19 -5.15
CA HIS A 417 27.40 19.57 -6.22
C HIS A 417 28.91 19.78 -6.09
N SER A 418 29.32 20.88 -5.44
CA SER A 418 30.73 21.19 -5.18
C SER A 418 31.26 20.53 -3.91
N SER A 419 30.39 19.94 -3.09
CA SER A 419 30.77 19.32 -1.82
C SER A 419 31.59 18.03 -2.02
N PRO A 420 32.52 17.70 -1.11
CA PRO A 420 33.21 16.41 -1.12
C PRO A 420 32.23 15.22 -1.03
N LYS A 421 31.12 15.40 -0.30
CA LYS A 421 30.09 14.38 -0.14
C LYS A 421 29.49 13.98 -1.48
N ALA A 422 29.11 14.94 -2.32
CA ALA A 422 28.50 14.68 -3.61
C ALA A 422 29.42 13.89 -4.56
N LYS A 423 30.75 14.04 -4.47
CA LYS A 423 31.71 13.28 -5.29
C LYS A 423 31.60 11.77 -5.03
N ASN A 424 31.45 11.38 -3.76
CA ASN A 424 31.45 9.99 -3.33
C ASN A 424 30.08 9.30 -3.40
N VAL A 425 29.01 10.01 -3.76
CA VAL A 425 27.68 9.41 -3.93
C VAL A 425 27.70 8.45 -5.14
N PRO A 426 27.26 7.19 -5.00
CA PRO A 426 27.11 6.27 -6.14
C PRO A 426 26.10 6.76 -7.18
N ILE A 427 26.23 6.28 -8.43
CA ILE A 427 25.41 6.72 -9.56
C ILE A 427 24.59 5.55 -10.12
N PRO A 428 23.27 5.52 -9.85
CA PRO A 428 22.40 4.52 -10.46
C PRO A 428 22.24 4.70 -11.97
N PRO A 429 21.97 3.63 -12.73
CA PRO A 429 21.79 2.25 -12.25
C PRO A 429 23.11 1.49 -12.03
N SER A 430 24.26 2.05 -12.43
CA SER A 430 25.56 1.35 -12.33
C SER A 430 26.02 1.08 -10.89
N ALA A 431 25.58 1.89 -9.93
CA ALA A 431 25.83 1.69 -8.51
C ALA A 431 24.67 2.27 -7.68
N GLU A 432 24.04 1.43 -6.87
CA GLU A 432 22.83 1.78 -6.12
C GLU A 432 23.06 2.89 -5.08
N SER A 433 22.03 3.71 -4.86
CA SER A 433 22.08 4.86 -3.95
C SER A 433 20.70 5.19 -3.38
N ALA A 434 20.64 5.79 -2.20
CA ALA A 434 19.38 6.22 -1.62
C ALA A 434 18.73 7.33 -2.45
N HIS A 435 17.58 7.00 -3.02
CA HIS A 435 16.68 7.91 -3.74
C HIS A 435 15.23 7.66 -3.35
N VAL A 436 14.27 8.09 -4.17
CA VAL A 436 12.85 7.88 -3.95
C VAL A 436 12.54 6.41 -3.59
N SER A 437 11.70 6.21 -2.58
CA SER A 437 11.19 4.88 -2.26
C SER A 437 9.97 4.57 -3.13
N SER A 438 10.14 3.65 -4.08
CA SER A 438 9.12 3.23 -5.05
C SER A 438 8.48 1.89 -4.72
N HIS A 439 8.82 1.26 -3.60
CA HIS A 439 8.21 -0.01 -3.19
C HIS A 439 6.66 0.03 -3.07
N PRO A 440 6.00 1.16 -2.74
CA PRO A 440 4.54 1.22 -2.74
C PRO A 440 3.98 1.68 -4.09
N ALA A 441 4.82 1.95 -5.09
CA ALA A 441 4.37 2.39 -6.40
C ALA A 441 3.53 1.30 -7.08
N VAL A 442 2.36 1.70 -7.57
CA VAL A 442 1.45 0.84 -8.33
C VAL A 442 0.91 1.57 -9.56
N HIS A 443 0.47 0.79 -10.55
CA HIS A 443 -0.41 1.29 -11.61
C HIS A 443 -1.87 1.25 -11.15
N THR A 444 -2.54 2.40 -11.21
CA THR A 444 -3.98 2.47 -10.93
C THR A 444 -4.80 2.09 -12.15
N ASN A 445 -5.67 1.11 -12.00
CA ASN A 445 -6.69 0.80 -13.00
C ASN A 445 -7.84 1.81 -12.91
N GLU A 446 -7.88 2.76 -13.85
CA GLU A 446 -8.86 3.85 -13.86
C GLU A 446 -10.04 3.61 -14.81
N THR A 447 -11.23 3.99 -14.36
CA THR A 447 -12.41 4.15 -15.21
C THR A 447 -12.19 5.20 -16.30
N THR A 448 -12.88 5.07 -17.44
CA THR A 448 -12.80 6.02 -18.58
C THR A 448 -12.98 7.49 -18.17
N SER A 449 -13.96 7.79 -17.31
CA SER A 449 -14.25 9.16 -16.85
C SER A 449 -13.10 9.76 -16.04
N ARG A 450 -12.47 8.97 -15.18
CA ARG A 450 -11.29 9.40 -14.42
C ARG A 450 -10.07 9.58 -15.30
N ARG A 451 -9.82 8.64 -16.22
CA ARG A 451 -8.72 8.73 -17.17
C ARG A 451 -8.77 10.04 -17.97
N ALA A 452 -9.97 10.50 -18.34
CA ALA A 452 -10.13 11.80 -19.01
C ALA A 452 -9.65 12.99 -18.16
N HIS A 453 -9.75 12.90 -16.82
CA HIS A 453 -9.30 13.95 -15.90
C HIS A 453 -7.82 13.82 -15.52
N THR A 454 -7.30 12.60 -15.35
CA THR A 454 -5.93 12.36 -14.90
C THR A 454 -4.91 12.38 -16.04
N ARG A 455 -5.29 11.97 -17.25
CA ARG A 455 -4.40 11.95 -18.42
C ARG A 455 -3.75 13.31 -18.73
N PRO A 456 -4.47 14.46 -18.74
CA PRO A 456 -3.83 15.75 -18.97
C PRO A 456 -2.78 16.10 -17.92
N LEU A 457 -3.05 15.83 -16.64
CA LEU A 457 -2.12 16.08 -15.53
C LEU A 457 -0.85 15.22 -15.64
N ARG A 458 -1.01 13.94 -16.02
CA ARG A 458 0.12 13.02 -16.25
C ARG A 458 1.00 13.48 -17.42
N LEU A 459 0.37 13.89 -18.51
CA LEU A 459 1.06 14.40 -19.69
C LEU A 459 1.84 15.69 -19.38
N ASP A 460 1.24 16.61 -18.64
CA ASP A 460 1.88 17.85 -18.21
C ASP A 460 3.13 17.57 -17.35
N TYR A 461 2.99 16.72 -16.33
CA TYR A 461 4.13 16.32 -15.49
C TYR A 461 5.26 15.70 -16.32
N ARG A 462 4.93 14.76 -17.21
CA ARG A 462 5.91 14.07 -18.05
C ARG A 462 6.63 15.04 -18.99
N ASN A 463 5.90 15.95 -19.63
CA ASN A 463 6.50 16.95 -20.51
C ASN A 463 7.47 17.86 -19.73
N ARG A 464 7.07 18.30 -18.53
CA ARG A 464 7.91 19.13 -17.66
C ARG A 464 9.16 18.37 -17.19
N LEU A 465 9.03 17.09 -16.86
CA LEU A 465 10.15 16.21 -16.51
C LEU A 465 11.14 16.09 -17.68
N GLU A 466 10.65 15.87 -18.90
CA GLU A 466 11.47 15.77 -20.10
C GLU A 466 12.20 17.07 -20.44
N GLU A 467 11.50 18.20 -20.41
CA GLU A 467 12.08 19.51 -20.64
C GLU A 467 13.17 19.82 -19.61
N THR A 468 12.88 19.55 -18.33
CA THR A 468 13.82 19.84 -17.24
C THR A 468 15.00 18.88 -17.24
N HIS A 469 14.82 17.64 -17.67
CA HIS A 469 15.91 16.67 -17.83
C HIS A 469 16.97 17.19 -18.80
N SER A 470 16.57 17.82 -19.91
CA SER A 470 17.51 18.45 -20.85
C SER A 470 18.32 19.58 -20.18
N LYS A 471 17.66 20.40 -19.34
CA LYS A 471 18.32 21.48 -18.57
C LYS A 471 19.28 20.91 -17.53
N ALA A 472 18.87 19.89 -16.77
CA ALA A 472 19.68 19.21 -15.78
C ALA A 472 20.93 18.57 -16.41
N ARG A 473 20.75 17.85 -17.53
CA ARG A 473 21.85 17.26 -18.30
C ARG A 473 22.85 18.30 -18.80
N LYS A 474 22.38 19.45 -19.31
CA LYS A 474 23.25 20.56 -19.71
C LYS A 474 24.04 21.12 -18.52
N ARG A 475 23.42 21.30 -17.35
CA ARG A 475 24.11 21.75 -16.11
C ARG A 475 25.15 20.73 -15.65
N ALA A 476 24.81 19.45 -15.67
CA ALA A 476 25.73 18.36 -15.34
C ALA A 476 26.97 18.35 -16.25
N ASN A 477 26.80 18.60 -17.55
CA ASN A 477 27.90 18.62 -18.52
C ASN A 477 28.73 19.92 -18.52
N LYS A 478 28.15 21.05 -18.11
CA LYS A 478 28.86 22.36 -18.11
C LYS A 478 29.88 22.52 -16.97
N THR A 479 29.78 21.71 -15.92
CA THR A 479 30.51 21.93 -14.67
C THR A 479 31.74 21.00 -14.56
N PHE A 480 32.85 21.44 -15.17
CA PHE A 480 34.26 20.97 -15.08
C PHE A 480 34.77 19.74 -15.86
N LYS A 481 35.99 19.92 -16.43
CA LYS A 481 36.93 18.95 -17.00
C LYS A 481 37.75 18.15 -15.95
N ALA A 482 37.54 18.39 -14.66
CA ALA A 482 38.43 17.94 -13.58
C ALA A 482 38.13 16.53 -13.04
N ASP A 483 36.91 16.02 -13.24
CA ASP A 483 36.58 14.62 -13.00
C ASP A 483 36.14 14.05 -14.35
N GLN A 484 36.75 12.96 -14.81
CA GLN A 484 36.27 12.17 -15.96
C GLN A 484 34.89 11.52 -15.70
N GLY A 485 34.14 11.99 -14.70
CA GLY A 485 32.96 11.34 -14.13
C GLY A 485 31.64 12.00 -14.54
N LYS A 486 30.67 11.18 -14.94
CA LYS A 486 29.28 11.61 -15.18
C LYS A 486 28.71 12.19 -13.87
N ARG A 487 28.27 13.45 -13.85
CA ARG A 487 27.55 14.05 -12.68
C ARG A 487 26.12 13.55 -12.52
N MET A 488 25.63 12.81 -13.50
CA MET A 488 24.25 12.36 -13.61
C MET A 488 24.23 11.01 -14.30
N GLY A 489 23.44 10.07 -13.77
CA GLY A 489 23.24 8.76 -14.38
C GLY A 489 22.60 8.84 -15.77
N PRO A 490 22.71 7.77 -16.57
CA PRO A 490 22.01 7.68 -17.85
C PRO A 490 20.49 7.53 -17.65
N ARG A 491 19.71 8.00 -18.62
CA ARG A 491 18.26 7.81 -18.68
C ARG A 491 17.94 6.67 -19.65
N GLY A 492 17.00 5.80 -19.26
CA GLY A 492 16.56 4.67 -20.09
C GLY A 492 17.34 3.37 -19.85
N GLU A 493 18.23 3.36 -18.86
CA GLU A 493 18.96 2.17 -18.40
C GLU A 493 18.41 1.63 -17.07
N ASP A 494 17.34 2.22 -16.53
CA ASP A 494 16.73 1.76 -15.29
C ASP A 494 16.01 0.42 -15.52
N THR A 495 16.35 -0.57 -14.71
CA THR A 495 15.73 -1.91 -14.75
C THR A 495 15.16 -2.31 -13.40
N ALA A 496 14.23 -3.26 -13.42
CA ALA A 496 13.77 -4.00 -12.26
C ALA A 496 14.05 -5.50 -12.46
N SER A 497 14.55 -6.15 -11.42
CA SER A 497 14.73 -7.60 -11.40
C SER A 497 13.46 -8.27 -10.89
N PHE A 498 13.00 -9.32 -11.58
CA PHE A 498 11.92 -10.17 -11.11
C PHE A 498 12.18 -11.61 -11.55
N TRP A 499 12.28 -12.52 -10.57
CA TRP A 499 12.64 -13.95 -10.79
C TRP A 499 13.87 -14.13 -11.69
N GLY A 500 14.92 -13.32 -11.45
CA GLY A 500 16.18 -13.37 -12.20
C GLY A 500 16.13 -12.76 -13.60
N LYS A 501 15.01 -12.14 -14.01
CA LYS A 501 14.90 -11.40 -15.27
C LYS A 501 14.90 -9.89 -15.03
N GLU A 502 15.71 -9.19 -15.80
CA GLU A 502 15.73 -7.73 -15.84
C GLU A 502 14.68 -7.21 -16.83
N VAL A 503 13.85 -6.27 -16.37
CA VAL A 503 12.82 -5.59 -17.17
C VAL A 503 13.06 -4.09 -17.13
N LEU A 504 13.05 -3.45 -18.30
CA LEU A 504 13.19 -2.00 -18.39
C LEU A 504 12.00 -1.30 -17.72
N VAL A 505 12.30 -0.28 -16.91
CA VAL A 505 11.30 0.57 -16.26
C VAL A 505 11.51 2.03 -16.64
N GLN A 506 10.47 2.86 -16.45
CA GLN A 506 10.53 4.27 -16.85
C GLN A 506 11.52 5.10 -16.03
N GLY A 507 11.86 4.63 -14.83
CA GLY A 507 12.86 5.22 -13.96
C GLY A 507 12.66 4.82 -12.51
N PRO A 508 13.41 5.43 -11.58
CA PRO A 508 13.43 5.06 -10.16
C PRO A 508 12.11 5.10 -9.40
N TRP A 509 11.14 5.88 -9.87
CA TRP A 509 9.83 6.05 -9.24
C TRP A 509 8.80 5.03 -9.72
N ALA A 510 9.10 4.30 -10.81
CA ALA A 510 8.15 3.42 -11.49
C ALA A 510 7.80 2.19 -10.64
N ALA A 511 6.59 1.68 -10.84
CA ALA A 511 6.12 0.46 -10.20
C ALA A 511 6.78 -0.79 -10.82
N SER A 512 7.88 -1.27 -10.22
CA SER A 512 8.60 -2.48 -10.69
C SER A 512 7.69 -3.70 -10.82
N LEU A 513 6.80 -3.90 -9.84
CA LEU A 513 5.84 -5.00 -9.85
C LEU A 513 4.77 -4.82 -10.92
N ALA A 514 4.47 -3.59 -11.36
CA ALA A 514 3.49 -3.39 -12.43
C ALA A 514 4.08 -3.76 -13.81
N ALA A 515 5.40 -3.59 -13.96
CA ALA A 515 6.13 -4.01 -15.16
C ALA A 515 6.38 -5.53 -15.22
N THR A 516 6.29 -6.23 -14.08
CA THR A 516 6.76 -7.63 -13.95
C THR A 516 5.67 -8.62 -13.52
N THR A 517 4.51 -8.15 -13.07
CA THR A 517 3.39 -9.01 -12.64
C THR A 517 2.13 -8.75 -13.45
N THR A 518 1.32 -9.80 -13.66
CA THR A 518 0.07 -9.72 -14.44
C THR A 518 -1.07 -10.45 -13.74
N SER A 519 -2.29 -10.28 -14.23
CA SER A 519 -3.47 -11.01 -13.75
C SER A 519 -3.45 -12.50 -14.06
N GLU A 520 -2.57 -12.96 -14.96
CA GLU A 520 -2.34 -14.39 -15.20
C GLU A 520 -1.60 -15.02 -14.02
N MET A 521 -0.58 -14.29 -13.52
CA MET A 521 0.30 -14.75 -12.45
C MET A 521 -0.33 -14.65 -11.06
N TYR A 522 -1.06 -13.57 -10.81
CA TYR A 522 -1.60 -13.26 -9.50
C TYR A 522 -3.06 -12.84 -9.58
N PRO A 523 -3.90 -13.24 -8.61
CA PRO A 523 -5.32 -12.86 -8.58
C PRO A 523 -5.55 -11.38 -8.30
N SER A 524 -4.55 -10.75 -7.69
CA SER A 524 -4.44 -9.31 -7.48
C SER A 524 -2.98 -8.95 -7.73
N PRO A 525 -2.64 -8.55 -8.97
CA PRO A 525 -1.26 -8.25 -9.34
C PRO A 525 -0.63 -7.24 -8.36
N PRO A 526 0.49 -7.59 -7.69
CA PRO A 526 1.07 -6.76 -6.63
C PRO A 526 1.43 -5.33 -7.03
N GLY A 527 1.70 -5.11 -8.32
CA GLY A 527 1.99 -3.79 -8.90
C GLY A 527 0.77 -2.99 -9.33
N PHE A 528 -0.44 -3.48 -9.10
CA PHE A 528 -1.67 -2.82 -9.52
C PHE A 528 -2.56 -2.52 -8.32
N SER A 529 -3.39 -1.49 -8.48
CA SER A 529 -4.47 -1.18 -7.57
C SER A 529 -5.75 -0.89 -8.35
N ALA A 530 -6.83 -1.57 -7.97
CA ALA A 530 -8.15 -1.33 -8.51
C ALA A 530 -8.79 -0.10 -7.84
N TRP A 531 -9.06 0.95 -8.61
CA TRP A 531 -9.72 2.16 -8.09
C TRP A 531 -11.20 2.19 -8.44
N PHE A 532 -12.03 1.86 -7.46
CA PHE A 532 -13.49 1.93 -7.60
C PHE A 532 -14.03 3.25 -7.01
N GLY A 533 -14.18 4.28 -7.86
CA GLY A 533 -15.05 5.45 -7.67
C GLY A 533 -14.81 6.42 -6.48
N GLY A 534 -14.57 7.70 -6.76
CA GLY A 534 -14.66 8.81 -5.77
C GLY A 534 -13.38 9.66 -5.60
N LYS A 535 -13.55 10.97 -5.39
CA LYS A 535 -12.48 11.99 -5.20
C LYS A 535 -11.82 12.00 -3.80
N SER A 536 -11.83 10.91 -3.05
CA SER A 536 -11.23 10.93 -1.71
C SER A 536 -10.62 9.57 -1.40
N GLY A 537 -9.30 9.53 -1.20
CA GLY A 537 -8.62 8.32 -0.74
C GLY A 537 -7.26 7.99 -1.38
N CYS A 538 -6.60 8.87 -2.12
CA CYS A 538 -5.13 8.88 -2.10
C CYS A 538 -4.69 10.04 -1.23
N ALA A 539 -4.78 9.86 0.08
CA ALA A 539 -3.60 10.20 0.85
C ALA A 539 -2.54 9.18 0.39
N GLY A 540 -1.78 9.55 -0.64
CA GLY A 540 -0.43 9.00 -0.76
C GLY A 540 0.31 9.42 0.51
N PHE A 541 1.29 8.63 0.91
CA PHE A 541 2.14 8.80 2.10
C PHE A 541 1.73 9.90 3.10
N ALA A 542 1.20 9.45 4.24
CA ALA A 542 1.13 10.27 5.44
C ALA A 542 0.40 11.63 5.28
N GLY A 543 -0.64 11.69 4.44
CA GLY A 543 -1.72 12.66 4.67
C GLY A 543 -2.57 12.14 5.82
N ALA A 544 -2.76 12.95 6.87
CA ALA A 544 -3.58 12.59 8.03
C ALA A 544 -4.96 12.06 7.61
#